data_AF-A0A3C1EYP1-F1
#
_entry.id   AF-A0A3C1EYP1-F1
#
_cell.length_a   1.000
_cell.length_b   1.000
_cell.length_c   1.000
_cell.angle_alpha   90.00
_cell.angle_beta   90.00
_cell.angle_gamma   90.00
#
_symmetry.space_group_name_H-M   'P 1'
#
loop_
_entity.id
_entity.type
_entity.pdbx_description
1 polymer ?
#
loop_
_entity_poly.entity_id
_entity_poly.type
_entity_poly.pdbx_seq_one_letter_code
_entity_poly.pdbx_strand_id
1 'polypeptide(L)'
;QSDAPVGTIYMKSTQQFNGDLILDSNSNSDSYPAVLPQGTYVFENIIIKNRAELKINNSNEIKTTDLTIINNGTLINNGSLTISNLTLESGGIFYHNEGNLTIKGTTPTNGILSIGNKGTFYLNTSLSIDTLIVSSGGVVTHTLQDSDFDLEVTNNLTIEAGGSINADYKGYPGGSGPAWPHGSVYEPSDMGTGGGANEQCAGATGGGKIKITANNIINN
;
A
#
# COMPACT_ATOMS: atom_id res chain seq x y z
N GLN A 1 -11.43 25.80 3.42
CA GLN A 1 -12.13 24.91 2.48
C GLN A 1 -12.97 23.99 3.36
N SER A 2 -14.28 23.86 3.14
CA SER A 2 -15.09 22.96 3.98
C SER A 2 -14.99 21.56 3.38
N ASP A 3 -14.47 20.61 4.15
CA ASP A 3 -14.35 19.21 3.73
C ASP A 3 -15.75 18.63 3.46
N ALA A 4 -15.85 17.76 2.45
CA ALA A 4 -17.12 17.12 2.09
C ALA A 4 -17.34 15.86 2.95
N PRO A 5 -18.59 15.56 3.36
CA PRO A 5 -18.89 14.30 4.03
C PRO A 5 -18.70 13.12 3.07
N VAL A 6 -18.17 12.01 3.56
CA VAL A 6 -18.12 10.75 2.80
C VAL A 6 -19.52 10.15 2.74
N GLY A 7 -20.02 9.88 1.54
CA GLY A 7 -21.18 9.02 1.36
C GLY A 7 -20.78 7.56 1.52
N THR A 8 -21.46 6.83 2.41
CA THR A 8 -21.28 5.38 2.59
C THR A 8 -22.52 4.67 2.08
N ILE A 9 -22.33 3.72 1.15
CA ILE A 9 -23.40 2.90 0.61
C ILE A 9 -23.04 1.44 0.86
N TYR A 10 -23.89 0.76 1.63
CA TYR A 10 -23.88 -0.69 1.74
C TYR A 10 -24.87 -1.24 0.72
N MET A 11 -24.38 -2.04 -0.22
CA MET A 11 -25.23 -2.69 -1.22
C MET A 11 -25.15 -4.20 -1.05
N LYS A 12 -26.29 -4.85 -0.90
CA LYS A 12 -26.35 -6.31 -0.87
C LYS A 12 -27.41 -6.76 -1.87
N SER A 13 -26.98 -7.39 -2.96
CA SER A 13 -27.88 -8.04 -3.90
C SER A 13 -28.40 -9.38 -3.34
N THR A 14 -29.46 -9.93 -3.92
CA THR A 14 -30.00 -11.24 -3.52
C THR A 14 -29.06 -12.40 -3.79
N GLN A 15 -28.04 -12.22 -4.63
CA GLN A 15 -27.02 -13.22 -4.92
C GLN A 15 -25.76 -13.06 -4.05
N GLN A 16 -25.62 -11.93 -3.34
CA GLN A 16 -24.45 -11.65 -2.50
C GLN A 16 -24.64 -12.21 -1.09
N PHE A 17 -23.62 -12.88 -0.58
CA PHE A 17 -23.60 -13.38 0.79
C PHE A 17 -23.31 -12.25 1.79
N ASN A 18 -22.35 -11.36 1.49
CA ASN A 18 -21.88 -10.31 2.40
C ASN A 18 -22.13 -8.86 1.93
N GLY A 19 -22.40 -8.66 0.63
CA GLY A 19 -22.61 -7.33 0.05
C GLY A 19 -21.33 -6.50 -0.05
N ASP A 20 -21.43 -5.36 -0.71
CA ASP A 20 -20.34 -4.43 -1.00
C ASP A 20 -20.39 -3.21 -0.06
N LEU A 21 -19.20 -2.71 0.27
CA LEU A 21 -19.01 -1.41 0.90
C LEU A 21 -18.47 -0.42 -0.14
N ILE A 22 -19.23 0.64 -0.40
CA ILE A 22 -18.80 1.74 -1.28
C ILE A 22 -18.69 3.03 -0.47
N LEU A 23 -17.52 3.66 -0.53
CA LEU A 23 -17.28 5.00 -0.02
C LEU A 23 -17.05 5.95 -1.20
N ASP A 24 -17.87 6.99 -1.28
CA ASP A 24 -17.85 7.99 -2.34
C ASP A 24 -18.14 9.37 -1.74
N SER A 25 -17.16 10.29 -1.77
CA SER A 25 -17.41 11.65 -1.29
C SER A 25 -18.18 12.51 -2.30
N ASN A 26 -18.30 12.03 -3.56
CA ASN A 26 -18.85 12.77 -4.70
C ASN A 26 -18.33 14.21 -4.81
N SER A 27 -17.09 14.46 -4.35
CA SER A 27 -16.54 15.80 -4.21
C SER A 27 -15.16 15.91 -4.85
N ASN A 28 -14.79 17.15 -5.17
CA ASN A 28 -13.46 17.50 -5.66
C ASN A 28 -12.52 18.04 -4.54
N SER A 29 -12.98 18.02 -3.29
CA SER A 29 -12.26 18.42 -2.09
C SER A 29 -11.89 17.20 -1.26
N ASP A 30 -10.99 17.37 -0.30
CA ASP A 30 -10.69 16.32 0.66
C ASP A 30 -11.94 15.99 1.49
N SER A 31 -12.03 14.75 1.96
CA SER A 31 -13.17 14.25 2.74
C SER A 31 -12.71 13.81 4.12
N TYR A 32 -13.61 13.91 5.11
CA TYR A 32 -13.32 13.35 6.43
C TYR A 32 -13.27 11.82 6.37
N PRO A 33 -12.30 11.18 7.06
CA PRO A 33 -12.25 9.73 7.12
C PRO A 33 -13.54 9.14 7.67
N ALA A 34 -14.12 8.19 6.94
CA ALA A 34 -15.05 7.25 7.48
C ALA A 34 -14.29 6.32 8.44
N VAL A 35 -14.71 6.31 9.70
CA VAL A 35 -14.16 5.44 10.73
C VAL A 35 -15.18 4.36 11.04
N LEU A 36 -14.78 3.09 10.94
CA LEU A 36 -15.63 1.99 11.35
C LEU A 36 -15.59 1.85 12.88
N PRO A 37 -16.74 1.59 13.54
CA PRO A 37 -16.75 1.13 14.92
C PRO A 37 -15.85 -0.10 15.09
N GLN A 38 -15.42 -0.39 16.33
CA GLN A 38 -14.69 -1.62 16.59
C GLN A 38 -15.53 -2.84 16.17
N GLY A 39 -14.89 -3.80 15.49
CA GLY A 39 -15.57 -5.03 15.08
C GLY A 39 -14.90 -5.76 13.94
N THR A 40 -15.50 -6.91 13.60
CA THR A 40 -15.15 -7.74 12.45
C THR A 40 -16.17 -7.50 11.33
N TYR A 41 -15.67 -7.21 10.14
CA TYR A 41 -16.46 -6.92 8.97
C TYR A 41 -16.10 -7.88 7.85
N VAL A 42 -17.13 -8.39 7.16
CA VAL A 42 -16.95 -9.20 5.95
C VAL A 42 -17.77 -8.54 4.86
N PHE A 43 -17.10 -8.20 3.76
CA PHE A 43 -17.71 -7.70 2.53
C PHE A 43 -17.31 -8.62 1.38
N GLU A 44 -18.02 -8.53 0.27
CA GLU A 44 -17.54 -9.13 -0.98
C GLU A 44 -16.53 -8.20 -1.63
N ASN A 45 -16.90 -6.92 -1.77
CA ASN A 45 -16.03 -5.90 -2.34
C ASN A 45 -16.01 -4.64 -1.47
N ILE A 46 -14.86 -3.96 -1.49
CA ILE A 46 -14.72 -2.60 -0.96
C ILE A 46 -14.27 -1.69 -2.10
N ILE A 47 -15.00 -0.60 -2.31
CA ILE A 47 -14.66 0.42 -3.31
C ILE A 47 -14.56 1.78 -2.60
N ILE A 48 -13.39 2.41 -2.70
CA ILE A 48 -13.14 3.75 -2.16
C ILE A 48 -12.82 4.66 -3.32
N LYS A 49 -13.62 5.72 -3.52
CA LYS A 49 -13.47 6.58 -4.68
C LYS A 49 -13.77 8.04 -4.41
N ASN A 50 -13.35 8.88 -5.37
CA ASN A 50 -13.64 10.31 -5.42
C ASN A 50 -13.23 10.99 -4.11
N ARG A 51 -11.96 10.84 -3.69
CA ARG A 51 -11.43 11.40 -2.43
C ARG A 51 -12.08 10.92 -1.14
N ALA A 52 -12.92 9.89 -1.18
CA ALA A 52 -13.37 9.25 0.05
C ALA A 52 -12.18 8.64 0.82
N GLU A 53 -12.20 8.75 2.14
CA GLU A 53 -11.19 8.16 3.00
C GLU A 53 -11.81 7.11 3.93
N LEU A 54 -11.21 5.92 4.00
CA LEU A 54 -11.51 4.89 5.00
C LEU A 54 -10.33 4.76 5.95
N LYS A 55 -10.59 4.82 7.26
CA LYS A 55 -9.60 4.48 8.28
C LYS A 55 -10.01 3.20 9.00
N ILE A 56 -9.18 2.17 8.86
CA ILE A 56 -9.26 0.92 9.63
C ILE A 56 -8.39 1.10 10.88
N ASN A 57 -8.99 1.01 12.06
CA ASN A 57 -8.26 1.11 13.32
C ASN A 57 -7.69 -0.26 13.76
N ASN A 58 -6.77 -0.25 14.71
CA ASN A 58 -6.09 -1.45 15.23
C ASN A 58 -7.00 -2.51 15.87
N SER A 59 -8.25 -2.17 16.19
CA SER A 59 -9.26 -3.08 16.72
C SER A 59 -10.23 -3.61 15.67
N ASN A 60 -10.03 -3.26 14.39
CA ASN A 60 -10.85 -3.73 13.28
C ASN A 60 -10.22 -4.93 12.58
N GLU A 61 -11.07 -5.88 12.22
CA GLU A 61 -10.74 -6.97 11.29
C GLU A 61 -11.69 -6.87 10.08
N ILE A 62 -11.14 -6.73 8.88
CA ILE A 62 -11.90 -6.63 7.64
C ILE A 62 -11.47 -7.75 6.70
N LYS A 63 -12.46 -8.45 6.14
CA LYS A 63 -12.28 -9.43 5.08
C LYS A 63 -13.08 -8.98 3.86
N THR A 64 -12.43 -8.89 2.72
CA THR A 64 -13.09 -8.65 1.43
C THR A 64 -12.40 -9.45 0.34
N THR A 65 -13.06 -9.74 -0.77
CA THR A 65 -12.39 -10.39 -1.91
C THR A 65 -11.56 -9.35 -2.66
N ASP A 66 -12.24 -8.31 -3.17
CA ASP A 66 -11.59 -7.24 -3.92
C ASP A 66 -11.65 -5.93 -3.15
N LEU A 67 -10.51 -5.23 -3.11
CA LEU A 67 -10.39 -3.86 -2.62
C LEU A 67 -9.91 -2.97 -3.76
N THR A 68 -10.73 -1.99 -4.13
CA THR A 68 -10.44 -1.05 -5.21
C THR A 68 -10.41 0.37 -4.68
N ILE A 69 -9.32 1.08 -4.93
CA ILE A 69 -9.14 2.48 -4.52
C ILE A 69 -8.80 3.30 -5.75
N ILE A 70 -9.71 4.22 -6.10
CA ILE A 70 -9.65 4.98 -7.35
C ILE A 70 -10.00 6.44 -7.16
N ASN A 71 -9.74 7.27 -8.17
CA ASN A 71 -10.13 8.69 -8.20
C ASN A 71 -9.71 9.44 -6.94
N ASN A 72 -8.46 9.26 -6.52
CA ASN A 72 -7.86 9.84 -5.32
C ASN A 72 -8.54 9.41 -4.00
N GLY A 73 -9.25 8.28 -3.98
CA GLY A 73 -9.68 7.66 -2.72
C GLY A 73 -8.49 7.24 -1.87
N THR A 74 -8.70 7.15 -0.56
CA THR A 74 -7.64 6.85 0.41
C THR A 74 -8.08 5.75 1.37
N LEU A 75 -7.22 4.77 1.58
CA LEU A 75 -7.33 3.83 2.69
C LEU A 75 -6.15 4.00 3.64
N ILE A 76 -6.43 4.00 4.94
CA ILE A 76 -5.43 3.92 5.99
C ILE A 76 -5.69 2.66 6.80
N ASN A 77 -4.81 1.66 6.66
CA ASN A 77 -4.86 0.44 7.44
C ASN A 77 -3.93 0.51 8.65
N ASN A 78 -4.56 0.46 9.83
CA ASN A 78 -3.91 0.26 11.11
C ASN A 78 -4.39 -1.04 11.80
N GLY A 79 -5.30 -1.80 11.17
CA GLY A 79 -5.94 -2.99 11.72
C GLY A 79 -5.56 -4.27 10.96
N SER A 80 -6.46 -5.24 10.98
CA SER A 80 -6.31 -6.48 10.21
C SER A 80 -7.15 -6.42 8.94
N LEU A 81 -6.50 -6.49 7.78
CA LEU A 81 -7.14 -6.48 6.47
C LEU A 81 -6.72 -7.73 5.69
N THR A 82 -7.69 -8.59 5.39
CA THR A 82 -7.50 -9.76 4.52
C THR A 82 -8.25 -9.57 3.22
N ILE A 83 -7.51 -9.61 2.12
CA ILE A 83 -8.03 -9.44 0.76
C ILE A 83 -7.46 -10.48 -0.19
N SER A 84 -8.14 -10.69 -1.32
CA SER A 84 -7.58 -11.48 -2.42
C SER A 84 -6.90 -10.60 -3.45
N ASN A 85 -7.52 -9.47 -3.81
CA ASN A 85 -6.95 -8.53 -4.77
C ASN A 85 -7.03 -7.10 -4.26
N LEU A 86 -5.97 -6.34 -4.56
CA LEU A 86 -5.90 -4.90 -4.33
C LEU A 86 -5.58 -4.18 -5.63
N THR A 87 -6.41 -3.21 -5.98
CA THR A 87 -6.21 -2.33 -7.13
C THR A 87 -6.13 -0.88 -6.69
N LEU A 88 -5.01 -0.22 -7.00
CA LEU A 88 -4.80 1.22 -6.83
C LEU A 88 -4.66 1.88 -8.20
N GLU A 89 -5.63 2.71 -8.60
CA GLU A 89 -5.59 3.40 -9.90
C GLU A 89 -6.13 4.83 -9.80
N SER A 90 -5.94 5.63 -10.85
CA SER A 90 -6.50 6.98 -10.95
C SER A 90 -6.27 7.84 -9.69
N GLY A 91 -5.06 7.76 -9.13
CA GLY A 91 -4.68 8.50 -7.93
C GLY A 91 -5.00 7.81 -6.60
N GLY A 92 -5.52 6.58 -6.61
CA GLY A 92 -5.86 5.84 -5.39
C GLY A 92 -4.66 5.65 -4.47
N ILE A 93 -4.86 5.89 -3.17
CA ILE A 93 -3.79 5.86 -2.17
C ILE A 93 -4.11 4.82 -1.10
N PHE A 94 -3.11 4.00 -0.75
CA PHE A 94 -3.22 3.10 0.39
C PHE A 94 -2.01 3.22 1.30
N TYR A 95 -2.27 3.53 2.57
CA TYR A 95 -1.30 3.47 3.65
C TYR A 95 -1.47 2.19 4.45
N HIS A 96 -0.46 1.33 4.47
CA HIS A 96 -0.36 0.25 5.44
C HIS A 96 0.67 0.64 6.51
N ASN A 97 0.16 1.18 7.63
CA ASN A 97 0.98 1.72 8.71
C ASN A 97 1.28 0.69 9.79
N GLU A 98 0.26 -0.07 10.19
CA GLU A 98 0.38 -1.05 11.26
C GLU A 98 -0.68 -2.16 11.08
N GLY A 99 -0.65 -3.13 11.98
CA GLY A 99 -1.54 -4.29 11.95
C GLY A 99 -1.10 -5.32 10.91
N ASN A 100 -2.07 -6.02 10.32
CA ASN A 100 -1.83 -7.07 9.33
C ASN A 100 -2.48 -6.71 8.00
N LEU A 101 -1.74 -6.86 6.90
CA LEU A 101 -2.27 -6.89 5.55
C LEU A 101 -1.97 -8.26 4.95
N THR A 102 -3.02 -9.01 4.61
CA THR A 102 -2.90 -10.28 3.89
C THR A 102 -3.53 -10.13 2.52
N ILE A 103 -2.74 -10.28 1.46
CA ILE A 103 -3.23 -10.32 0.08
C ILE A 103 -3.00 -11.74 -0.45
N LYS A 104 -4.06 -12.55 -0.46
CA LYS A 104 -3.98 -13.96 -0.82
C LYS A 104 -5.21 -14.40 -1.61
N GLY A 105 -4.97 -14.86 -2.83
CA GLY A 105 -5.98 -15.45 -3.71
C GLY A 105 -6.32 -16.89 -3.32
N THR A 106 -7.16 -17.53 -4.12
CA THR A 106 -7.47 -18.96 -3.99
C THR A 106 -6.67 -19.73 -5.03
N THR A 107 -5.92 -20.76 -4.62
CA THR A 107 -5.21 -21.63 -5.58
C THR A 107 -6.19 -22.14 -6.66
N PRO A 108 -5.90 -21.97 -7.96
CA PRO A 108 -4.60 -21.64 -8.58
C PRO A 108 -4.31 -20.13 -8.77
N THR A 109 -5.24 -19.25 -8.44
CA THR A 109 -5.07 -17.79 -8.50
C THR A 109 -4.33 -17.27 -7.25
N ASN A 110 -3.21 -16.60 -7.46
CA ASN A 110 -2.48 -15.93 -6.38
C ASN A 110 -3.15 -14.62 -6.00
N GLY A 111 -2.83 -14.09 -4.80
CA GLY A 111 -3.25 -12.74 -4.45
C GLY A 111 -2.47 -11.71 -5.25
N ILE A 112 -3.15 -10.69 -5.76
CA ILE A 112 -2.53 -9.67 -6.62
C ILE A 112 -2.65 -8.29 -5.96
N LEU A 113 -1.51 -7.61 -5.81
CA LEU A 113 -1.43 -6.17 -5.63
C LEU A 113 -1.11 -5.52 -6.98
N SER A 114 -2.06 -4.76 -7.52
CA SER A 114 -1.90 -3.98 -8.76
C SER A 114 -1.92 -2.48 -8.46
N ILE A 115 -0.90 -1.79 -8.94
CA ILE A 115 -0.73 -0.34 -8.76
C ILE A 115 -0.58 0.27 -10.14
N GLY A 116 -1.66 0.85 -10.64
CA GLY A 116 -1.74 1.49 -11.94
C GLY A 116 -1.55 2.99 -11.90
N ASN A 117 -2.02 3.66 -12.96
CA ASN A 117 -1.80 5.09 -13.20
C ASN A 117 -2.09 5.98 -11.97
N LYS A 118 -1.06 6.67 -11.47
CA LYS A 118 -1.09 7.53 -10.27
C LYS A 118 -1.46 6.82 -8.96
N GLY A 119 -1.64 5.51 -8.96
CA GLY A 119 -1.85 4.72 -7.74
C GLY A 119 -0.60 4.77 -6.88
N THR A 120 -0.77 4.91 -5.57
CA THR A 120 0.36 4.94 -4.62
C THR A 120 0.11 4.02 -3.43
N PHE A 121 1.01 3.06 -3.23
CA PHE A 121 1.04 2.23 -2.03
C PHE A 121 2.16 2.70 -1.10
N TYR A 122 1.78 3.18 0.09
CA TYR A 122 2.68 3.51 1.18
C TYR A 122 2.80 2.31 2.12
N LEU A 123 3.89 1.57 1.98
CA LEU A 123 4.25 0.46 2.85
C LEU A 123 5.14 0.98 3.99
N ASN A 124 4.53 1.26 5.13
CA ASN A 124 5.17 1.82 6.31
C ASN A 124 5.50 0.73 7.35
N THR A 125 5.64 -0.51 6.89
CA THR A 125 5.84 -1.72 7.69
C THR A 125 6.29 -2.86 6.77
N SER A 126 6.21 -4.10 7.24
CA SER A 126 6.49 -5.28 6.44
C SER A 126 5.27 -5.82 5.68
N LEU A 127 5.51 -6.33 4.47
CA LEU A 127 4.51 -7.02 3.67
C LEU A 127 5.16 -8.15 2.87
N SER A 128 4.60 -9.35 2.97
CA SER A 128 4.90 -10.49 2.10
C SER A 128 3.67 -10.80 1.24
N ILE A 129 3.83 -10.79 -0.07
CA ILE A 129 2.75 -10.99 -1.05
C ILE A 129 3.17 -11.91 -2.18
N ASP A 130 2.21 -12.58 -2.79
CA ASP A 130 2.51 -13.49 -3.90
C ASP A 130 2.89 -12.73 -5.17
N THR A 131 2.04 -11.79 -5.61
CA THR A 131 2.23 -11.08 -6.89
C THR A 131 2.07 -9.58 -6.72
N LEU A 132 3.04 -8.84 -7.23
CA LEU A 132 3.04 -7.38 -7.31
C LEU A 132 3.19 -6.93 -8.77
N ILE A 133 2.28 -6.08 -9.22
CA ILE A 133 2.33 -5.42 -10.52
C ILE A 133 2.33 -3.91 -10.28
N VAL A 134 3.38 -3.24 -10.75
CA VAL A 134 3.49 -1.78 -10.76
C VAL A 134 3.47 -1.32 -12.22
N SER A 135 2.31 -0.90 -12.67
CA SER A 135 2.08 -0.41 -14.03
C SER A 135 2.52 1.04 -14.19
N SER A 136 2.49 1.56 -15.42
CA SER A 136 2.89 2.93 -15.72
C SER A 136 2.20 3.97 -14.82
N GLY A 137 2.99 4.81 -14.15
CA GLY A 137 2.52 5.83 -13.21
C GLY A 137 2.16 5.31 -11.82
N GLY A 138 2.25 4.01 -11.57
CA GLY A 138 2.09 3.41 -10.26
C GLY A 138 3.36 3.50 -9.40
N VAL A 139 3.18 3.66 -8.09
CA VAL A 139 4.30 3.83 -7.15
C VAL A 139 4.10 2.98 -5.89
N VAL A 140 5.12 2.22 -5.51
CA VAL A 140 5.29 1.69 -4.15
C VAL A 140 6.35 2.52 -3.44
N THR A 141 6.07 2.98 -2.23
CA THR A 141 6.96 3.82 -1.45
C THR A 141 6.67 3.67 0.04
N HIS A 142 7.31 4.47 0.88
CA HIS A 142 6.92 4.67 2.28
C HIS A 142 6.81 6.17 2.58
N THR A 143 6.36 6.49 3.79
CA THR A 143 6.33 7.86 4.30
C THR A 143 7.73 8.33 4.70
N LEU A 144 7.93 9.64 4.71
CA LEU A 144 9.21 10.24 5.08
C LEU A 144 9.57 9.86 6.52
N GLN A 145 10.84 9.48 6.73
CA GLN A 145 11.41 8.98 7.98
C GLN A 145 10.83 7.66 8.49
N ASP A 146 10.06 6.96 7.65
CA ASP A 146 9.66 5.59 7.94
C ASP A 146 10.81 4.64 7.58
N SER A 147 11.26 3.88 8.58
CA SER A 147 12.36 2.93 8.43
C SER A 147 11.91 1.50 8.16
N ASP A 148 10.60 1.24 8.21
CA ASP A 148 10.05 -0.10 8.35
C ASP A 148 9.54 -0.67 7.02
N PHE A 149 9.78 0.02 5.91
CA PHE A 149 9.54 -0.50 4.55
C PHE A 149 10.30 -1.81 4.34
N ASP A 150 9.57 -2.92 4.33
CA ASP A 150 10.10 -4.27 4.07
C ASP A 150 9.12 -5.04 3.16
N LEU A 151 9.50 -5.27 1.90
CA LEU A 151 8.62 -5.84 0.88
C LEU A 151 9.18 -7.16 0.32
N GLU A 152 8.48 -8.25 0.57
CA GLU A 152 8.76 -9.57 -0.01
C GLU A 152 7.70 -9.93 -1.06
N VAL A 153 8.13 -10.37 -2.25
CA VAL A 153 7.23 -10.79 -3.34
C VAL A 153 7.51 -12.25 -3.69
N THR A 154 6.75 -13.19 -3.15
CA THR A 154 7.12 -14.61 -3.17
C THR A 154 6.97 -15.28 -4.53
N ASN A 155 6.27 -14.68 -5.51
CA ASN A 155 6.09 -15.25 -6.85
C ASN A 155 6.55 -14.30 -7.96
N ASN A 156 5.71 -13.35 -8.38
CA ASN A 156 5.99 -12.49 -9.54
C ASN A 156 6.01 -11.02 -9.15
N LEU A 157 7.13 -10.36 -9.44
CA LEU A 157 7.24 -8.89 -9.44
C LEU A 157 7.31 -8.40 -10.89
N THR A 158 6.33 -7.60 -11.30
CA THR A 158 6.33 -6.90 -12.60
C THR A 158 6.37 -5.40 -12.37
N ILE A 159 7.34 -4.72 -12.99
CA ILE A 159 7.39 -3.26 -13.06
C ILE A 159 7.37 -2.89 -14.54
N GLU A 160 6.30 -2.26 -15.01
CA GLU A 160 6.17 -1.78 -16.37
C GLU A 160 6.84 -0.41 -16.53
N ALA A 161 7.23 -0.05 -17.76
CA ALA A 161 7.72 1.28 -18.09
C ALA A 161 6.88 2.42 -17.46
N GLY A 162 7.54 3.20 -16.59
CA GLY A 162 6.95 4.32 -15.86
C GLY A 162 6.31 3.94 -14.51
N GLY A 163 6.27 2.67 -14.14
CA GLY A 163 6.01 2.21 -12.77
C GLY A 163 7.28 2.28 -11.92
N SER A 164 7.14 2.39 -10.59
CA SER A 164 8.31 2.45 -9.71
C SER A 164 8.08 1.88 -8.31
N ILE A 165 9.13 1.31 -7.75
CA ILE A 165 9.30 1.14 -6.30
C ILE A 165 10.35 2.17 -5.91
N ASN A 166 9.96 3.23 -5.20
CA ASN A 166 10.81 4.38 -4.92
C ASN A 166 10.85 4.67 -3.42
N ALA A 167 12.04 4.63 -2.82
CA ALA A 167 12.30 5.01 -1.44
C ALA A 167 13.28 6.20 -1.33
N ASP A 168 13.53 6.89 -2.43
CA ASP A 168 14.57 7.91 -2.53
C ASP A 168 14.35 9.02 -1.51
N TYR A 169 15.40 9.32 -0.74
CA TYR A 169 15.44 10.39 0.25
C TYR A 169 14.39 10.29 1.38
N LYS A 170 13.71 9.15 1.54
CA LYS A 170 12.59 9.00 2.48
C LYS A 170 12.90 8.20 3.74
N GLY A 171 13.96 7.40 3.76
CA GLY A 171 14.25 6.48 4.88
C GLY A 171 14.96 7.17 6.03
N TYR A 172 16.08 6.59 6.44
CA TYR A 172 16.80 7.03 7.63
C TYR A 172 17.29 8.49 7.49
N PRO A 173 17.16 9.30 8.55
CA PRO A 173 17.94 10.52 8.68
C PRO A 173 19.44 10.22 8.55
N GLY A 174 20.22 11.19 8.06
CA GLY A 174 21.67 11.07 7.99
C GLY A 174 22.27 10.70 9.36
N GLY A 175 23.20 9.74 9.40
CA GLY A 175 23.79 9.22 10.64
C GLY A 175 22.97 8.14 11.35
N SER A 176 21.72 7.89 10.95
CA SER A 176 20.77 7.03 11.69
C SER A 176 20.45 5.70 11.00
N GLY A 177 21.11 5.40 9.88
CA GLY A 177 20.92 4.15 9.16
C GLY A 177 21.59 2.96 9.85
N PRO A 178 21.16 1.72 9.55
CA PRO A 178 21.86 0.52 10.01
C PRO A 178 23.34 0.55 9.59
N ALA A 179 24.20 -0.12 10.36
CA ALA A 179 25.58 -0.34 9.96
C ALA A 179 25.64 -1.33 8.78
N TRP A 180 26.68 -1.18 7.94
CA TRP A 180 27.00 -2.09 6.83
C TRP A 180 27.10 -3.56 7.28
N PRO A 181 26.78 -4.57 6.44
CA PRO A 181 26.27 -4.52 5.06
C PRO A 181 24.72 -4.56 4.96
N HIS A 182 24.17 -4.06 3.85
CA HIS A 182 22.73 -4.04 3.56
C HIS A 182 22.37 -5.10 2.50
N GLY A 183 21.33 -5.91 2.76
CA GLY A 183 21.05 -7.16 2.03
C GLY A 183 20.21 -7.02 0.75
N SER A 184 20.65 -6.22 -0.22
CA SER A 184 20.03 -6.14 -1.57
C SER A 184 20.65 -7.14 -2.57
N VAL A 185 19.87 -7.53 -3.58
CA VAL A 185 20.15 -8.59 -4.56
C VAL A 185 21.12 -8.19 -5.67
N TYR A 186 21.35 -6.89 -5.95
CA TYR A 186 22.27 -6.50 -7.03
C TYR A 186 23.36 -5.50 -6.66
N GLU A 187 23.10 -4.28 -6.21
CA GLU A 187 24.15 -3.43 -5.63
C GLU A 187 23.54 -2.51 -4.55
N PRO A 188 24.02 -2.56 -3.28
CA PRO A 188 23.42 -1.80 -2.18
C PRO A 188 23.38 -0.27 -2.39
N SER A 189 24.28 0.29 -3.21
CA SER A 189 24.33 1.73 -3.52
C SER A 189 23.15 2.23 -4.34
N ASP A 190 22.56 1.35 -5.17
CA ASP A 190 21.58 1.75 -6.19
C ASP A 190 20.14 1.74 -5.65
N MET A 191 19.94 1.25 -4.42
CA MET A 191 18.62 1.22 -3.76
C MET A 191 18.52 2.21 -2.60
N GLY A 192 19.41 3.21 -2.58
CA GLY A 192 19.45 4.23 -1.54
C GLY A 192 19.82 3.69 -0.17
N THR A 193 20.40 2.49 -0.03
CA THR A 193 20.60 1.91 1.30
C THR A 193 21.58 2.75 2.14
N GLY A 194 21.07 3.28 3.27
CA GLY A 194 21.89 3.79 4.36
C GLY A 194 22.05 5.31 4.42
N GLY A 195 21.50 5.92 5.47
CA GLY A 195 21.87 7.29 5.88
C GLY A 195 23.30 7.42 6.39
N GLY A 196 24.15 6.38 6.23
CA GLY A 196 25.47 6.25 6.86
C GLY A 196 25.35 6.17 8.39
N ALA A 197 26.15 5.33 9.05
CA ALA A 197 26.26 5.32 10.51
C ALA A 197 27.23 6.39 11.05
N ASN A 198 27.71 7.31 10.19
CA ASN A 198 28.67 8.34 10.56
C ASN A 198 28.00 9.73 10.67
N GLU A 199 28.17 10.37 11.83
CA GLU A 199 27.64 11.71 12.14
C GLU A 199 28.10 12.80 11.13
N GLN A 200 29.15 12.53 10.35
CA GLN A 200 29.72 13.43 9.35
C GLN A 200 28.90 13.51 8.05
N CYS A 201 27.92 12.62 7.85
CA CYS A 201 27.03 12.61 6.68
C CYS A 201 25.64 13.21 6.98
N ALA A 202 25.59 14.19 7.87
CA ALA A 202 24.39 14.97 8.20
C ALA A 202 23.83 15.67 6.94
N GLY A 203 22.99 14.96 6.19
CA GLY A 203 22.39 15.45 4.94
C GLY A 203 22.07 14.38 3.91
N ALA A 204 22.63 13.17 4.04
CA ALA A 204 22.27 12.04 3.18
C ALA A 204 21.06 11.32 3.81
N THR A 205 19.84 11.66 3.38
CA THR A 205 18.69 10.81 3.67
C THR A 205 18.86 9.51 2.88
N GLY A 206 19.09 8.41 3.60
CA GLY A 206 19.13 7.09 2.97
C GLY A 206 17.71 6.61 2.69
N GLY A 207 17.53 5.82 1.64
CA GLY A 207 16.35 4.99 1.44
C GLY A 207 16.14 3.96 2.55
N GLY A 208 14.91 3.44 2.65
CA GLY A 208 14.52 2.38 3.58
C GLY A 208 15.25 1.05 3.33
N LYS A 209 14.97 0.04 4.16
CA LYS A 209 15.51 -1.31 3.99
C LYS A 209 14.78 -2.04 2.87
N ILE A 210 15.09 -1.73 1.61
CA ILE A 210 14.44 -2.43 0.49
C ILE A 210 15.09 -3.82 0.30
N LYS A 211 14.34 -4.88 0.59
CA LYS A 211 14.73 -6.28 0.30
C LYS A 211 13.76 -6.93 -0.68
N ILE A 212 13.97 -6.72 -1.98
CA ILE A 212 13.17 -7.41 -3.01
C ILE A 212 13.64 -8.86 -3.12
N THR A 213 12.82 -9.80 -2.64
CA THR A 213 12.97 -11.22 -2.97
C THR A 213 11.83 -11.58 -3.91
N ALA A 214 12.15 -12.03 -5.12
CA ALA A 214 11.16 -12.45 -6.12
C ALA A 214 11.64 -13.68 -6.88
N ASN A 215 10.73 -14.62 -7.15
CA ASN A 215 11.05 -15.79 -7.97
C ASN A 215 11.24 -15.40 -9.44
N ASN A 216 10.45 -14.44 -9.94
CA ASN A 216 10.62 -13.82 -11.24
C ASN A 216 10.50 -12.30 -11.13
N ILE A 217 11.44 -11.58 -11.75
CA ILE A 217 11.39 -10.13 -11.94
C ILE A 217 11.28 -9.87 -13.44
N ILE A 218 10.20 -9.22 -13.86
CA ILE A 218 9.99 -8.77 -15.24
C ILE A 218 10.05 -7.24 -15.25
N ASN A 219 11.04 -6.69 -15.95
CA ASN A 219 11.21 -5.25 -16.17
C ASN A 219 11.01 -5.00 -17.67
N ASN A 220 9.90 -4.33 -18.02
CA ASN A 220 9.46 -4.11 -19.41
C ASN A 220 9.63 -2.65 -19.83
#